data_AF-A0A8X6MD19-F1
#
_entry.id   AF-A0A8X6MD19-F1
#
_cell.length_a   1.000
_cell.length_b   1.000
_cell.length_c   1.000
_cell.angle_alpha   90.00
_cell.angle_beta   90.00
_cell.angle_gamma   90.00
#
_symmetry.space_group_name_H-M   'P 1'
#
loop_
_entity.id
_entity.type
_entity.pdbx_description
1 polymer ?
#
loop_
_entity_poly.entity_id
_entity_poly.type
_entity_poly.pdbx_seq_one_letter_code
_entity_poly.pdbx_strand_id
1 'polypeptide(L)'
;MWLGTEDGRHVNGRVFVSLANAEIVIYSRDQRVWITVNASPVIHLYHPTSYEHLLELDISLPVTKMLSAYDEIIKQHKLACLRVSSICVEKNLLWIGTSAGVVLNLPLPNITSASSTEVVPNIIGKINIIGMPHGHFGYVRFLTSICATSSKDSPAQGEPSTSYSDSYKPSGSQDLSNADQYSAVIISGGDGYEDFGNVTSMDTAGRDDSTNHLLMWRV
;
A
#
# COMPACT_ATOMS: atom_id res chain seq x y z
N MET A 1 21.34 9.98 2.04
CA MET A 1 20.42 11.07 1.66
C MET A 1 19.40 11.17 2.79
N TRP A 2 19.48 12.24 3.59
CA TRP A 2 18.65 12.47 4.78
C TRP A 2 17.41 13.26 4.34
N LEU A 3 16.22 12.69 4.54
CA LEU A 3 14.93 13.28 4.12
C LEU A 3 13.91 13.06 5.24
N GLY A 4 13.88 13.96 6.23
CA GLY A 4 12.83 13.99 7.26
C GLY A 4 13.36 14.44 8.62
N THR A 5 12.62 15.36 9.26
CA THR A 5 12.94 16.07 10.51
C THR A 5 13.22 15.14 11.70
N GLU A 6 13.75 15.69 12.80
CA GLU A 6 14.15 14.99 14.05
C GLU A 6 13.12 13.96 14.58
N ASP A 7 11.84 14.13 14.27
CA ASP A 7 10.73 13.27 14.69
C ASP A 7 10.15 12.36 13.58
N GLY A 8 10.93 11.99 12.57
CA GLY A 8 10.51 11.03 11.54
C GLY A 8 10.03 9.71 12.18
N ARG A 9 8.74 9.37 12.04
CA ARG A 9 8.18 8.15 12.65
C ARG A 9 8.74 6.91 11.96
N HIS A 10 9.66 6.25 12.64
CA HIS A 10 10.14 4.91 12.30
C HIS A 10 9.24 3.90 13.01
N VAL A 11 8.56 3.02 12.27
CA VAL A 11 7.88 1.86 12.86
C VAL A 11 8.47 0.61 12.22
N ASN A 12 9.18 -0.20 13.02
CA ASN A 12 9.73 -1.49 12.61
C ASN A 12 10.65 -1.45 11.37
N GLY A 13 11.53 -0.45 11.25
CA GLY A 13 12.46 -0.31 10.12
C GLY A 13 11.81 0.15 8.81
N ARG A 14 10.54 0.57 8.85
CA ARG A 14 9.81 1.17 7.73
C ARG A 14 9.79 2.69 7.91
N VAL A 15 10.22 3.41 6.87
CA VAL A 15 10.07 4.87 6.78
C VAL A 15 8.66 5.15 6.28
N PHE A 16 7.98 6.10 6.90
CA PHE A 16 6.68 6.59 6.47
C PHE A 16 6.79 8.09 6.25
N VAL A 17 6.50 8.55 5.05
CA VAL A 17 6.32 9.97 4.76
C VAL A 17 5.08 10.13 3.90
N SER A 18 4.10 10.87 4.39
CA SER A 18 2.93 11.28 3.63
C SER A 18 2.63 12.71 4.02
N LEU A 19 2.78 13.65 3.10
CA LEU A 19 2.22 15.00 3.20
C LEU A 19 1.62 15.43 1.86
N ALA A 20 0.52 16.18 1.95
CA ALA A 20 -0.45 16.45 0.90
C ALA A 20 0.01 17.42 -0.22
N ASN A 21 1.28 17.82 -0.25
CA ASN A 21 1.76 19.04 -0.91
C ASN A 21 3.17 18.92 -1.55
N ALA A 22 3.49 17.76 -2.16
CA ALA A 22 4.71 17.46 -2.94
C ALA A 22 5.90 16.85 -2.17
N GLU A 23 5.65 15.84 -1.33
CA GLU A 23 6.71 15.05 -0.69
C GLU A 23 6.91 13.65 -1.30
N ILE A 24 8.17 13.21 -1.20
CA ILE A 24 8.69 11.89 -1.56
C ILE A 24 8.10 10.87 -0.57
N VAL A 25 7.24 9.97 -1.04
CA VAL A 25 6.82 8.83 -0.23
C VAL A 25 7.85 7.72 -0.40
N ILE A 26 8.54 7.35 0.68
CA ILE A 26 9.52 6.26 0.70
C ILE A 26 8.91 5.10 1.46
N TYR A 27 8.70 3.95 0.83
CA TYR A 27 8.42 2.70 1.54
C TYR A 27 9.57 1.72 1.34
N SER A 28 10.11 1.17 2.43
CA SER A 28 11.14 0.13 2.37
C SER A 28 10.69 -1.20 2.97
N ARG A 29 10.75 -2.26 2.15
CA ARG A 29 10.63 -3.66 2.56
C ARG A 29 11.41 -4.51 1.55
N ASP A 30 12.09 -5.55 2.04
CA ASP A 30 12.77 -6.56 1.19
C ASP A 30 13.72 -5.95 0.13
N GLN A 31 14.53 -4.95 0.53
CA GLN A 31 15.48 -4.24 -0.33
C GLN A 31 14.87 -3.48 -1.52
N ARG A 32 13.71 -2.85 -1.32
CA ARG A 32 13.05 -2.04 -2.34
C ARG A 32 12.59 -0.72 -1.76
N VAL A 33 12.68 0.35 -2.56
CA VAL A 33 12.22 1.69 -2.20
C VAL A 33 11.30 2.19 -3.31
N TRP A 34 10.00 2.30 -3.00
CA TRP A 34 9.02 2.93 -3.89
C TRP A 34 8.97 4.42 -3.62
N ILE A 35 8.99 5.22 -4.69
CA ILE A 35 9.03 6.68 -4.65
C ILE A 35 8.09 7.26 -5.71
N THR A 36 7.44 8.37 -5.40
CA THR A 36 6.85 9.27 -6.39
C THR A 36 7.43 10.67 -6.21
N VAL A 37 7.56 11.44 -7.30
CA VAL A 37 8.16 12.78 -7.31
C VAL A 37 7.28 13.78 -8.05
N ASN A 38 7.39 15.06 -7.70
CA ASN A 38 6.91 16.21 -8.49
C ASN A 38 5.43 16.17 -8.90
N ALA A 39 4.52 15.74 -8.02
CA ALA A 39 3.09 15.67 -8.34
C ALA A 39 2.82 14.90 -9.65
N SER A 40 3.51 13.77 -9.83
CA SER A 40 3.44 12.92 -11.02
C SER A 40 2.49 11.73 -10.83
N PRO A 41 1.84 11.22 -11.89
CA PRO A 41 1.19 9.90 -11.90
C PRO A 41 2.20 8.75 -11.98
N VAL A 42 3.50 9.02 -11.96
CA VAL A 42 4.55 8.02 -12.09
C VAL A 42 5.09 7.62 -10.72
N ILE A 43 5.33 6.31 -10.57
CA ILE A 43 5.98 5.70 -9.41
C ILE A 43 7.26 5.03 -9.88
N HIS A 44 8.34 5.24 -9.13
CA HIS A 44 9.65 4.67 -9.35
C HIS A 44 9.98 3.67 -8.24
N LEU A 45 10.70 2.61 -8.60
CA LEU A 45 11.26 1.63 -7.69
C LEU A 45 12.78 1.73 -7.74
N TYR A 46 13.40 1.81 -6.57
CA TYR A 46 14.85 1.84 -6.42
C TYR A 46 15.34 0.74 -5.49
N HIS A 47 16.57 0.31 -5.71
CA HIS A 47 17.29 -0.50 -4.74
C HIS A 47 17.86 0.41 -3.62
N PRO A 48 17.60 0.14 -2.33
CA PRO A 48 17.92 1.05 -1.22
C PRO A 48 19.41 1.26 -0.99
N THR A 49 20.25 0.27 -1.31
CA THR A 49 21.69 0.32 -1.02
C THR A 49 22.52 0.79 -2.21
N SER A 50 22.16 0.35 -3.42
CA SER A 50 22.88 0.75 -4.65
C SER A 50 22.29 2.01 -5.29
N TYR A 51 21.09 2.42 -4.89
CA TYR A 51 20.33 3.51 -5.50
C TYR A 51 20.03 3.29 -6.99
N GLU A 52 20.13 2.05 -7.46
CA GLU A 52 19.81 1.68 -8.82
C GLU A 52 18.30 1.83 -9.06
N HIS A 53 17.93 2.44 -10.18
CA HIS A 53 16.56 2.52 -10.64
C HIS A 53 16.14 1.18 -11.26
N LEU A 54 15.14 0.53 -10.66
CA LEU A 54 14.73 -0.83 -11.01
C LEU A 54 13.49 -0.84 -11.91
N LEU A 55 12.57 0.10 -11.72
CA LEU A 55 11.29 0.13 -12.42
C LEU A 55 10.66 1.53 -12.39
N GLU A 56 9.93 1.85 -13.44
CA GLU A 56 9.04 3.01 -13.52
C GLU A 56 7.65 2.54 -13.97
N LEU A 57 6.60 3.05 -13.32
CA LEU A 57 5.21 2.74 -13.61
C LEU A 57 4.36 4.00 -13.68
N ASP A 58 3.64 4.17 -14.78
CA ASP A 58 2.62 5.20 -14.94
C ASP A 58 1.23 4.65 -14.60
N ILE A 59 0.55 5.27 -13.63
CA ILE A 59 -0.79 4.87 -13.19
C ILE A 59 -1.94 5.57 -13.95
N SER A 60 -1.64 6.39 -14.95
CA SER A 60 -2.64 7.16 -15.69
C SER A 60 -3.69 6.28 -16.37
N LEU A 61 -3.26 5.19 -17.02
CA LEU A 61 -4.16 4.27 -17.71
C LEU A 61 -5.14 3.55 -16.77
N PRO A 62 -4.71 2.89 -15.67
CA PRO A 62 -5.65 2.26 -14.74
C PRO A 62 -6.60 3.27 -14.10
N VAL A 63 -6.15 4.48 -13.78
CA VAL A 63 -7.06 5.54 -13.27
C VAL A 63 -8.07 5.97 -14.33
N THR A 64 -7.63 6.17 -15.58
CA THR A 64 -8.54 6.54 -16.68
C THR A 64 -9.62 5.49 -16.90
N LYS A 65 -9.30 4.20 -16.72
CA LYS A 65 -10.27 3.11 -16.78
C LYS A 65 -11.28 3.18 -15.63
N MET A 66 -10.84 3.49 -14.42
CA MET A 66 -11.74 3.65 -13.27
C MET A 66 -12.68 4.84 -13.42
N LEU A 67 -12.24 5.89 -14.12
CA LEU A 67 -13.05 7.07 -14.42
C LEU A 67 -13.86 6.94 -15.72
N SER A 68 -13.97 5.74 -16.32
CA SER A 68 -14.60 5.60 -17.65
C SER A 68 -16.08 5.96 -17.69
N ALA A 69 -16.76 5.86 -16.54
CA ALA A 69 -18.17 6.22 -16.40
C ALA A 69 -18.39 7.72 -16.20
N TYR A 70 -17.34 8.50 -15.91
CA TYR A 70 -17.46 9.95 -15.72
C TYR A 70 -17.71 10.70 -17.02
N ASP A 71 -18.45 11.81 -16.93
CA ASP A 71 -18.54 12.78 -18.02
C ASP A 71 -17.13 13.25 -18.39
N GLU A 72 -16.87 13.40 -19.69
CA GLU A 72 -15.56 13.77 -20.22
C GLU A 72 -15.03 15.08 -19.61
N ILE A 73 -15.88 16.04 -19.25
CA ILE A 73 -15.47 17.29 -18.59
C ILE A 73 -14.89 17.00 -17.20
N ILE A 74 -15.59 16.21 -16.38
CA ILE A 74 -15.16 15.88 -15.02
C ILE A 74 -13.92 14.98 -15.06
N LYS A 75 -13.93 13.99 -15.94
CA LYS A 75 -12.82 13.06 -16.17
C LYS A 75 -11.56 13.82 -16.58
N GLN A 76 -11.65 14.74 -17.55
CA GLN A 76 -10.49 15.54 -17.97
C GLN A 76 -9.96 16.42 -16.85
N HIS A 77 -10.83 17.03 -16.03
CA HIS A 77 -10.39 17.81 -14.88
C HIS A 77 -9.62 16.96 -13.86
N LYS A 78 -10.15 15.78 -13.51
CA LYS A 78 -9.49 14.83 -12.61
C LYS A 78 -8.15 14.32 -13.18
N LEU A 79 -8.08 14.05 -14.49
CA LEU A 79 -6.87 13.57 -15.15
C LEU A 79 -5.80 14.66 -15.31
N ALA A 80 -6.18 15.92 -15.55
CA ALA A 80 -5.25 17.04 -15.67
C ALA A 80 -4.50 17.33 -14.36
N CYS A 81 -5.10 16.98 -13.21
CA CYS A 81 -4.48 17.09 -11.90
C CYS A 81 -4.02 15.74 -11.33
N LEU A 82 -3.95 14.69 -12.17
CA LEU A 82 -3.63 13.35 -11.71
C LEU A 82 -2.21 13.27 -11.18
N ARG A 83 -2.09 12.84 -9.93
CA ARG A 83 -0.84 12.52 -9.26
C ARG A 83 -1.03 11.40 -8.26
N VAL A 84 0.06 10.72 -7.95
CA VAL A 84 0.12 9.87 -6.76
C VAL A 84 0.15 10.78 -5.54
N SER A 85 -0.73 10.51 -4.58
CA SER A 85 -0.94 11.33 -3.37
C SER A 85 -0.59 10.60 -2.08
N SER A 86 -0.64 9.27 -2.08
CA SER A 86 -0.21 8.42 -0.98
C SER A 86 0.15 7.04 -1.51
N ILE A 87 1.10 6.36 -0.88
CA ILE A 87 1.36 4.94 -1.11
C ILE A 87 1.54 4.22 0.22
N CYS A 88 1.19 2.95 0.26
CA CYS A 88 1.41 2.06 1.40
C CYS A 88 1.70 0.66 0.85
N VAL A 89 2.47 -0.15 1.57
CA VAL A 89 2.68 -1.54 1.15
C VAL A 89 2.36 -2.47 2.30
N GLU A 90 1.54 -3.46 2.00
CA GLU A 90 1.08 -4.45 2.96
C GLU A 90 0.88 -5.80 2.26
N LYS A 91 1.27 -6.90 2.91
CA LYS A 91 1.21 -8.27 2.33
C LYS A 91 1.59 -8.39 0.83
N ASN A 92 2.76 -7.87 0.44
CA ASN A 92 3.24 -7.90 -0.95
C ASN A 92 2.33 -7.18 -1.97
N LEU A 93 1.52 -6.24 -1.52
CA LEU A 93 0.74 -5.34 -2.36
C LEU A 93 1.19 -3.90 -2.11
N LEU A 94 1.50 -3.17 -3.18
CA LEU A 94 1.61 -1.72 -3.19
C LEU A 94 0.21 -1.13 -3.40
N TRP A 95 -0.24 -0.40 -2.39
CA TRP A 95 -1.46 0.41 -2.40
C TRP A 95 -1.09 1.83 -2.81
N ILE A 96 -1.88 2.41 -3.72
CA ILE A 96 -1.61 3.72 -4.33
C ILE A 96 -2.89 4.54 -4.24
N GLY A 97 -2.83 5.65 -3.52
CA GLY A 97 -3.89 6.65 -3.46
C GLY A 97 -3.60 7.79 -4.42
N THR A 98 -4.60 8.23 -5.17
CA THR A 98 -4.45 9.24 -6.23
C THR A 98 -5.18 10.54 -5.92
N SER A 99 -4.80 11.64 -6.59
CA SER A 99 -5.53 12.91 -6.50
C SER A 99 -6.95 12.85 -7.07
N ALA A 100 -7.23 11.89 -7.95
CA ALA A 100 -8.56 11.66 -8.50
C ALA A 100 -9.48 10.89 -7.53
N GLY A 101 -8.95 10.42 -6.39
CA GLY A 101 -9.66 9.66 -5.37
C GLY A 101 -9.72 8.15 -5.59
N VAL A 102 -9.18 7.69 -6.72
CA VAL A 102 -9.01 6.27 -7.01
C VAL A 102 -7.93 5.69 -6.11
N VAL A 103 -8.23 4.53 -5.50
CA VAL A 103 -7.24 3.68 -4.81
C VAL A 103 -6.90 2.51 -5.73
N LEU A 104 -5.62 2.28 -5.97
CA LEU A 104 -5.10 1.17 -6.77
C LEU A 104 -4.35 0.18 -5.90
N ASN A 105 -4.34 -1.08 -6.33
CA ASN A 105 -3.45 -2.10 -5.82
C ASN A 105 -2.49 -2.58 -6.92
N LEU A 106 -1.31 -2.99 -6.51
CA LEU A 106 -0.29 -3.56 -7.36
C LEU A 106 0.42 -4.68 -6.59
N PRO A 107 0.28 -5.96 -6.99
CA PRO A 107 1.18 -7.01 -6.53
C PRO A 107 2.63 -6.63 -6.78
N LEU A 108 3.47 -6.71 -5.74
CA LEU A 108 4.87 -6.33 -5.86
C LEU A 108 5.55 -7.23 -6.92
N PRO A 109 6.15 -6.65 -7.97
CA PRO A 109 6.83 -7.42 -9.00
C PRO A 109 8.10 -8.04 -8.42
N ASN A 110 8.45 -9.27 -8.81
CA ASN A 110 9.69 -9.91 -8.38
C ASN A 110 10.88 -9.42 -9.24
N ILE A 111 11.48 -8.29 -8.83
CA ILE A 111 12.64 -7.66 -9.48
C ILE A 111 13.87 -7.79 -8.57
N THR A 112 15.01 -8.20 -9.12
CA THR A 112 16.29 -8.26 -8.40
C THR A 112 17.25 -7.24 -8.99
N SER A 113 18.27 -6.79 -8.26
CA SER A 113 19.30 -5.87 -8.78
C SER A 113 20.12 -6.46 -9.94
N ALA A 114 20.01 -7.77 -10.19
CA ALA A 114 20.60 -8.45 -11.36
C ALA A 114 19.63 -8.61 -12.54
N SER A 115 18.40 -8.10 -12.43
CA SER A 115 17.42 -8.15 -13.51
C SER A 115 17.89 -7.26 -14.66
N SER A 116 18.39 -7.89 -15.74
CA SER A 116 18.90 -7.18 -16.91
C SER A 116 17.82 -6.31 -17.57
N THR A 117 18.27 -5.34 -18.37
CA THR A 117 17.41 -4.44 -19.17
C THR A 117 16.42 -5.18 -20.08
N GLU A 118 16.67 -6.45 -20.40
CA GLU A 118 15.78 -7.32 -21.18
C GLU A 118 14.65 -7.95 -20.34
N VAL A 119 14.84 -8.10 -19.03
CA VAL A 119 13.86 -8.71 -18.11
C VAL A 119 12.82 -7.69 -17.66
N VAL A 120 13.19 -6.40 -17.54
CA VAL A 120 12.28 -5.32 -17.10
C VAL A 120 11.07 -5.14 -18.03
N PRO A 121 11.19 -5.07 -19.37
CA PRO A 121 10.02 -5.00 -20.27
C PRO A 121 9.06 -6.18 -20.11
N ASN A 122 9.60 -7.38 -19.90
CA ASN A 122 8.81 -8.60 -19.67
C ASN A 122 8.08 -8.57 -18.32
N ILE A 123 8.65 -7.94 -17.31
CA ILE A 123 8.00 -7.73 -16.01
C ILE A 123 6.89 -6.68 -16.15
N ILE A 124 7.15 -5.55 -16.83
CA ILE A 124 6.17 -4.49 -17.06
C ILE A 124 4.94 -5.04 -17.77
N GLY A 125 5.11 -5.89 -18.79
CA GLY A 125 3.98 -6.54 -19.48
C GLY A 125 3.15 -7.49 -18.62
N LYS A 126 3.66 -7.93 -17.46
CA LYS A 126 2.96 -8.80 -16.50
C LYS A 126 2.40 -8.05 -15.29
N ILE A 127 2.73 -6.77 -15.14
CA ILE A 127 2.24 -5.96 -14.04
C ILE A 127 0.75 -5.69 -14.24
N ASN A 128 -0.03 -6.08 -13.24
CA ASN A 128 -1.46 -5.86 -13.20
C ASN A 128 -1.78 -4.87 -12.08
N ILE A 129 -2.09 -3.63 -12.44
CA ILE A 129 -2.54 -2.59 -11.52
C ILE A 129 -4.08 -2.61 -11.52
N ILE A 130 -4.68 -2.87 -10.37
CA ILE A 130 -6.14 -3.01 -10.25
C ILE A 130 -6.69 -1.81 -9.47
N GLY A 131 -7.71 -1.15 -10.01
CA GLY A 131 -8.43 -0.12 -9.29
C GLY A 131 -9.49 -0.69 -8.36
N MET A 132 -9.59 -0.15 -7.16
CA MET A 132 -10.60 -0.53 -6.18
C MET A 132 -11.95 0.09 -6.56
N PRO A 133 -13.06 -0.67 -6.46
CA PRO A 133 -14.39 -0.17 -6.84
C PRO A 133 -14.84 1.00 -5.98
N HIS A 134 -14.35 1.08 -4.74
CA HIS A 134 -14.63 2.16 -3.83
C HIS A 134 -13.39 3.02 -3.64
N GLY A 135 -13.60 4.33 -3.56
CA GLY A 135 -12.56 5.29 -3.23
C GLY A 135 -13.16 6.60 -2.78
N HIS A 136 -12.43 7.66 -3.05
CA HIS A 136 -12.76 9.00 -2.62
C HIS A 136 -13.26 9.83 -3.80
N PHE A 137 -14.09 10.83 -3.52
CA PHE A 137 -14.50 11.81 -4.51
C PHE A 137 -13.34 12.75 -4.86
N GLY A 138 -12.53 13.15 -3.87
CA GLY A 138 -11.33 13.97 -4.04
C GLY A 138 -10.06 13.23 -3.63
N TYR A 139 -9.07 13.93 -3.07
CA TYR A 139 -7.73 13.36 -2.88
C TYR A 139 -7.71 12.22 -1.86
N VAL A 140 -6.97 11.15 -2.15
CA VAL A 140 -6.59 10.15 -1.13
C VAL A 140 -5.47 10.72 -0.28
N ARG A 141 -5.82 11.41 0.81
CA ARG A 141 -4.89 12.14 1.70
C ARG A 141 -3.84 11.24 2.34
N PHE A 142 -4.23 10.04 2.76
CA PHE A 142 -3.31 9.08 3.34
C PHE A 142 -3.73 7.64 3.09
N LEU A 143 -2.76 6.75 3.15
CA LEU A 143 -2.93 5.30 3.24
C LEU A 143 -2.12 4.81 4.44
N THR A 144 -2.72 3.97 5.27
CA THR A 144 -2.05 3.35 6.41
C THR A 144 -2.44 1.89 6.53
N SER A 145 -1.57 1.08 7.12
CA SER A 145 -1.83 -0.32 7.40
C SER A 145 -1.88 -0.57 8.89
N ILE A 146 -2.87 -1.36 9.32
CA ILE A 146 -2.96 -1.92 10.66
C ILE A 146 -2.80 -3.43 10.53
N CYS A 147 -1.82 -4.00 11.23
CA CYS A 147 -1.59 -5.44 11.28
C CYS A 147 -1.84 -5.96 12.69
N ALA A 148 -2.56 -7.08 12.80
CA ALA A 148 -2.67 -7.87 14.00
C ALA A 148 -1.99 -9.23 13.79
N THR A 149 -1.07 -9.55 14.69
CA THR A 149 -0.54 -10.90 14.89
C THR A 149 -1.19 -11.46 16.13
N SER A 150 -1.97 -12.54 16.02
CA SER A 150 -2.51 -13.19 17.20
C SER A 150 -1.39 -13.92 17.95
N SER A 151 -0.75 -13.25 18.91
CA SER A 151 -0.01 -13.96 19.94
C SER A 151 -1.05 -14.74 20.75
N LYS A 152 -0.88 -16.06 20.86
CA LYS A 152 -1.56 -16.81 21.92
C LYS A 152 -0.94 -16.35 23.24
N ASP A 153 -1.45 -15.26 23.80
CA ASP A 153 -1.20 -14.89 25.20
C ASP A 153 -1.87 -15.96 26.05
N SER A 154 -1.10 -16.99 26.38
CA SER A 154 -1.46 -17.95 27.42
C SER A 154 -1.45 -17.15 28.73
N PRO A 155 -2.55 -17.02 29.46
CA PRO A 155 -2.51 -16.34 30.74
C PRO A 155 -1.64 -17.17 31.68
N ALA A 156 -0.45 -16.68 31.97
CA ALA A 156 0.40 -17.19 33.03
C ALA A 156 -0.29 -16.89 34.38
N GLN A 157 -1.24 -17.75 34.77
CA GLN A 157 -1.59 -17.90 36.18
C GLN A 157 -0.44 -18.65 36.84
N GLY A 158 0.36 -17.91 37.61
CA GLY A 158 1.29 -18.50 38.54
C GLY A 158 0.55 -19.14 39.70
N GLU A 159 1.00 -20.31 40.12
CA GLU A 159 1.22 -20.69 41.53
C GLU A 159 2.20 -21.89 41.60
N PRO A 160 2.94 -22.05 42.71
CA PRO A 160 4.11 -22.95 42.80
C PRO A 160 3.76 -24.31 43.41
N SER A 161 4.43 -25.40 43.00
CA SER A 161 4.76 -26.56 43.86
C SER A 161 5.64 -27.62 43.18
N THR A 162 6.79 -27.85 43.82
CA THR A 162 7.72 -28.99 43.93
C THR A 162 7.42 -30.38 43.32
N SER A 163 8.44 -30.87 42.58
CA SER A 163 9.28 -32.08 42.80
C SER A 163 9.05 -33.42 42.07
N TYR A 164 10.20 -33.93 41.58
CA TYR A 164 10.66 -35.30 41.25
C TYR A 164 10.59 -35.90 39.82
N SER A 165 11.80 -36.34 39.39
CA SER A 165 12.13 -37.50 38.55
C SER A 165 12.30 -37.36 37.03
N ASP A 166 13.56 -37.15 36.63
CA ASP A 166 14.36 -37.90 35.64
C ASP A 166 13.64 -38.82 34.62
N SER A 167 13.83 -38.56 33.32
CA SER A 167 14.46 -39.48 32.34
C SER A 167 14.33 -39.04 30.87
N TYR A 168 15.39 -39.30 30.12
CA TYR A 168 15.73 -38.98 28.73
C TYR A 168 14.65 -39.25 27.65
N LYS A 169 14.60 -38.37 26.62
CA LYS A 169 14.67 -38.73 25.18
C LYS A 169 14.78 -37.49 24.26
N PRO A 170 15.80 -37.39 23.38
CA PRO A 170 15.82 -36.44 22.27
C PRO A 170 15.37 -37.16 20.98
N SER A 171 14.28 -36.73 20.36
CA SER A 171 13.95 -37.10 18.97
C SER A 171 12.74 -36.33 18.46
N GLY A 172 12.84 -35.91 17.19
CA GLY A 172 11.66 -35.72 16.34
C GLY A 172 11.40 -34.28 15.95
N SER A 173 11.97 -33.91 14.80
CA SER A 173 11.43 -32.91 13.89
C SER A 173 9.90 -32.86 13.90
N GLN A 174 9.34 -31.71 14.28
CA GLN A 174 8.04 -31.26 13.79
C GLN A 174 8.19 -29.83 13.29
N ASP A 175 8.24 -29.72 11.97
CA ASP A 175 7.91 -28.52 11.22
C ASP A 175 6.56 -27.99 11.71
N LEU A 176 6.59 -26.98 12.57
CA LEU A 176 5.40 -26.24 12.97
C LEU A 176 5.35 -24.99 12.10
N SER A 177 4.63 -25.11 10.99
CA SER A 177 4.07 -24.01 10.21
C SER A 177 3.06 -23.21 11.05
N ASN A 178 3.52 -22.55 12.11
CA ASN A 178 2.77 -21.48 12.75
C ASN A 178 2.96 -20.22 11.91
N ALA A 179 2.28 -20.17 10.77
CA ALA A 179 1.82 -18.89 10.26
C ALA A 179 0.82 -18.37 11.28
N ASP A 180 1.31 -17.68 12.32
CA ASP A 180 0.48 -16.84 13.18
C ASP A 180 -0.48 -16.07 12.28
N GLN A 181 -1.76 -16.07 12.62
CA GLN A 181 -2.85 -15.67 11.75
C GLN A 181 -2.76 -14.17 11.43
N TYR A 182 -1.90 -13.82 10.48
CA TYR A 182 -1.59 -12.45 10.12
C TYR A 182 -2.81 -11.84 9.43
N SER A 183 -3.44 -10.89 10.12
CA SER A 183 -4.56 -10.13 9.60
C SER A 183 -4.13 -8.68 9.45
N ALA A 184 -4.23 -8.15 8.23
CA ALA A 184 -3.95 -6.74 7.99
C ALA A 184 -5.19 -6.03 7.43
N VAL A 185 -5.28 -4.75 7.73
CA VAL A 185 -6.29 -3.85 7.19
C VAL A 185 -5.57 -2.64 6.63
N ILE A 186 -5.89 -2.28 5.39
CA ILE A 186 -5.49 -1.01 4.81
C ILE A 186 -6.61 0.00 5.04
N ILE A 187 -6.24 1.20 5.45
CA ILE A 187 -7.14 2.31 5.68
C ILE A 187 -6.73 3.46 4.77
N SER A 188 -7.66 3.98 3.98
CA SER A 188 -7.49 5.26 3.29
C SER A 188 -8.31 6.35 3.97
N GLY A 189 -7.81 7.57 3.94
CA GLY A 189 -8.58 8.76 4.28
C GLY A 189 -8.56 9.76 3.14
N GLY A 190 -9.70 10.39 2.85
CA GLY A 190 -9.84 11.31 1.72
C GLY A 190 -11.17 12.06 1.70
N ASP A 191 -11.34 12.88 0.67
CA ASP A 191 -12.54 13.69 0.42
C ASP A 191 -13.67 12.84 -0.16
N GLY A 192 -14.82 12.79 0.51
CA GLY A 192 -16.00 12.09 0.03
C GLY A 192 -15.84 10.56 -0.08
N TYR A 193 -16.94 9.92 -0.43
CA TYR A 193 -17.01 8.52 -0.82
C TYR A 193 -17.44 8.45 -2.28
N GLU A 194 -16.84 7.52 -3.03
CA GLU A 194 -17.14 7.29 -4.43
C GLU A 194 -17.21 5.78 -4.71
N ASP A 195 -18.16 5.38 -5.54
CA ASP A 195 -18.33 4.02 -6.05
C ASP A 195 -18.15 4.02 -7.57
N PHE A 196 -16.94 3.72 -8.01
CA PHE A 196 -16.57 3.64 -9.42
C PHE A 196 -17.22 2.46 -10.16
N GLY A 197 -17.82 1.50 -9.44
CA GLY A 197 -18.53 0.36 -10.03
C GLY A 197 -19.99 0.67 -10.37
N ASN A 198 -20.57 1.71 -9.78
CA ASN A 198 -21.99 2.02 -9.94
C ASN A 198 -22.20 3.27 -10.81
N VAL A 199 -22.61 3.06 -12.06
CA VAL A 199 -22.87 4.17 -13.02
C VAL A 199 -24.12 4.98 -12.63
N THR A 200 -25.01 4.44 -11.80
CA THR A 200 -26.27 5.12 -11.40
C THR A 200 -26.11 6.11 -10.25
N SER A 201 -24.98 6.11 -9.54
CA SER A 201 -24.72 7.06 -8.43
C SER A 201 -24.25 8.43 -8.91
N MET A 202 -24.24 8.68 -10.22
CA MET A 202 -23.84 9.98 -10.78
C MET A 202 -24.75 11.12 -10.34
N ASP A 203 -26.05 10.86 -10.14
CA ASP A 203 -27.00 11.83 -9.59
C ASP A 203 -26.72 12.19 -8.12
N THR A 204 -25.89 11.37 -7.45
CA THR A 204 -25.38 11.61 -6.08
C THR A 204 -23.89 11.97 -6.03
N ALA A 205 -23.21 12.02 -7.19
CA ALA A 205 -21.79 12.35 -7.25
C ALA A 205 -21.56 13.78 -6.73
N GLY A 206 -20.63 13.92 -5.80
CA GLY A 206 -20.31 15.21 -5.18
C GLY A 206 -21.25 15.64 -4.05
N ARG A 207 -22.27 14.83 -3.69
CA ARG A 207 -23.19 15.19 -2.59
C ARG A 207 -22.52 15.25 -1.22
N ASP A 208 -21.48 14.44 -1.02
CA ASP A 208 -20.72 14.33 0.24
C ASP A 208 -19.23 14.71 0.06
N ASP A 209 -18.89 15.48 -0.99
CA ASP A 209 -17.51 15.85 -1.33
C ASP A 209 -16.77 16.67 -0.25
N SER A 210 -17.52 17.36 0.60
CA SER A 210 -17.01 18.20 1.69
C SER A 210 -16.72 17.44 2.99
N THR A 211 -17.00 16.14 3.05
CA THR A 211 -16.82 15.32 4.25
C THR A 211 -15.64 14.36 4.12
N ASN A 212 -14.86 14.22 5.18
CA ASN A 212 -13.75 13.26 5.22
C ASN A 212 -14.28 11.85 5.44
N HIS A 213 -13.89 10.91 4.58
CA HIS A 213 -14.25 9.51 4.69
C HIS A 213 -13.03 8.65 5.01
N LEU A 214 -13.25 7.57 5.75
CA LEU A 214 -12.29 6.48 5.95
C LEU A 214 -12.82 5.23 5.28
N LEU A 215 -11.99 4.60 4.44
CA LEU A 215 -12.31 3.33 3.78
C LEU A 215 -11.33 2.27 4.25
N MET A 216 -11.81 1.03 4.37
CA MET A 216 -11.05 -0.06 4.97
C MET A 216 -11.11 -1.30 4.09
N TRP A 217 -9.94 -1.88 3.79
CA TRP A 217 -9.82 -3.14 3.05
C TRP A 217 -9.09 -4.17 3.88
N ARG A 218 -9.68 -5.36 4.00
CA ARG A 218 -8.98 -6.50 4.59
C ARG A 218 -7.98 -7.04 3.57
N VAL A 219 -6.74 -7.20 4.03
CA VAL A 219 -5.63 -7.78 3.26
C VAL A 219 -5.25 -9.10 3.88
#